data_AF-A0A089L8N1-F1
#
_entry.id   AF-A0A089L8N1-F1
#
_cell.length_a   1.000
_cell.length_b   1.000
_cell.length_c   1.000
_cell.angle_alpha   90.00
_cell.angle_beta   90.00
_cell.angle_gamma   90.00
#
_symmetry.space_group_name_H-M   'P 1'
#
loop_
_entity.id
_entity.type
_entity.pdbx_description
1 polymer ?
#
loop_
_entity_poly.entity_id
_entity_poly.type
_entity_poly.pdbx_seq_one_letter_code
_entity_poly.pdbx_strand_id
1 'polypeptide(L)'
;MSLIVSIIKKNNIIVDTELLEAQVPEPHNNLFGFESYREKLWGMDTINELGCELIFSLKGTNIYAFDEDLDKLRSEFLILLDNLDVIQLHIGDYRDFIEFAAGNALEMIKIALTEKDKVGIAIW
;
A
#
# COMPACT_ATOMS: atom_id res chain seq x y z
N MET A 1 -4.35 14.81 8.21
CA MET A 1 -5.20 13.66 7.85
C MET A 1 -4.27 12.51 7.52
N SER A 2 -4.64 11.30 7.90
CA SER A 2 -3.79 10.11 7.73
C SER A 2 -4.14 9.43 6.40
N LEU A 3 -3.10 8.90 5.76
CA LEU A 3 -3.21 7.98 4.64
C LEU A 3 -3.31 6.58 5.22
N ILE A 4 -4.28 5.79 4.78
CA ILE A 4 -4.54 4.45 5.30
C ILE A 4 -4.62 3.42 4.18
N VAL A 5 -4.34 2.17 4.53
CA VAL A 5 -4.53 1.00 3.67
C VAL A 5 -5.67 0.16 4.24
N SER A 6 -6.55 -0.34 3.37
CA SER A 6 -7.73 -1.11 3.81
C SER A 6 -8.12 -2.18 2.79
N ILE A 7 -8.72 -3.26 3.28
CA ILE A 7 -9.32 -4.30 2.46
C ILE A 7 -10.72 -3.84 2.06
N ILE A 8 -11.01 -3.85 0.76
CA ILE A 8 -12.32 -3.44 0.23
C ILE A 8 -12.99 -4.56 -0.54
N LYS A 9 -14.30 -4.68 -0.39
CA LYS A 9 -15.09 -5.69 -1.13
C LYS A 9 -15.32 -5.29 -2.58
N LYS A 10 -15.36 -6.30 -3.46
CA LYS A 10 -15.88 -6.13 -4.82
C LYS A 10 -17.39 -5.91 -4.81
N ASN A 11 -17.90 -5.32 -5.87
CA ASN A 11 -19.33 -5.05 -6.02
C ASN A 11 -20.14 -6.35 -5.95
N ASN A 12 -21.27 -6.30 -5.23
CA ASN A 12 -22.22 -7.41 -5.07
C ASN A 12 -21.66 -8.67 -4.37
N ILE A 13 -20.53 -8.55 -3.66
CA ILE A 13 -19.99 -9.62 -2.82
C ILE A 13 -20.41 -9.42 -1.36
N ILE A 14 -20.79 -10.52 -0.69
CA ILE A 14 -21.02 -10.57 0.75
C ILE A 14 -19.75 -11.11 1.40
N VAL A 15 -18.99 -10.21 2.02
CA VAL A 15 -17.77 -10.53 2.77
C VAL A 15 -17.61 -9.49 3.88
N ASP A 16 -17.10 -9.92 5.03
CA ASP A 16 -16.81 -9.06 6.17
C ASP A 16 -15.33 -8.66 6.12
N THR A 17 -15.07 -7.43 5.69
CA THR A 17 -13.70 -6.91 5.54
C THR A 17 -13.05 -6.63 6.89
N GLU A 18 -13.81 -6.35 7.95
CA GLU A 18 -13.26 -6.14 9.29
C GLU A 18 -12.70 -7.46 9.85
N LEU A 19 -13.41 -8.57 9.64
CA LEU A 19 -12.90 -9.91 10.00
C LEU A 19 -11.68 -10.33 9.19
N LEU A 20 -11.53 -9.83 7.95
CA LEU A 20 -10.32 -10.05 7.16
C LEU A 20 -9.16 -9.21 7.69
N GLU A 21 -9.36 -7.92 7.95
CA GLU A 21 -8.33 -7.04 8.49
C GLU A 21 -7.85 -7.46 9.88
N ALA A 22 -8.72 -8.05 10.70
CA ALA A 22 -8.36 -8.63 11.99
C ALA A 22 -7.39 -9.83 11.90
N GLN A 23 -7.07 -10.33 10.71
CA GLN A 23 -6.07 -11.38 10.50
C GLN A 23 -4.66 -10.84 10.22
N VAL A 24 -4.52 -9.53 9.97
CA VAL A 24 -3.21 -8.87 9.80
C VAL A 24 -2.45 -9.00 11.12
N PRO A 25 -1.18 -9.45 11.19
CA PRO A 25 -0.48 -9.55 12.47
C PRO A 25 -0.37 -8.23 13.24
N GLU A 26 -0.13 -8.32 14.55
CA GLU A 26 0.22 -7.15 15.37
C GLU A 26 1.38 -6.35 14.71
N PRO A 27 1.27 -5.01 14.65
CA PRO A 27 0.41 -4.16 15.49
C PRO A 27 -1.00 -3.86 14.96
N HIS A 28 -1.59 -4.70 14.07
CA HIS A 28 -2.98 -4.56 13.58
C HIS A 28 -3.35 -3.12 13.25
N ASN A 29 -2.62 -2.49 12.33
CA ASN A 29 -2.85 -1.09 12.01
C ASN A 29 -2.99 -0.89 10.50
N ASN A 30 -3.84 0.07 10.15
CA ASN A 30 -4.09 0.51 8.79
C ASN A 30 -3.26 1.73 8.39
N LEU A 31 -2.26 2.12 9.20
CA LEU A 31 -1.49 3.32 8.96
C LEU A 31 -0.59 3.13 7.75
N PHE A 32 -0.78 3.99 6.76
CA PHE A 32 0.04 4.07 5.56
C PHE A 32 0.74 5.44 5.41
N GLY A 33 0.42 6.40 6.28
CA GLY A 33 1.20 7.61 6.51
C GLY A 33 0.36 8.85 6.74
N PHE A 34 0.93 10.00 6.39
CA PHE A 34 0.22 11.27 6.39
C PHE A 34 -0.20 11.64 4.97
N GLU A 35 -1.29 12.37 4.83
CA GLU A 35 -1.73 12.89 3.51
C GLU A 35 -0.63 13.68 2.79
N SER A 36 0.21 14.41 3.53
CA SER A 36 1.35 15.14 2.96
C SER A 36 2.39 14.23 2.29
N TYR A 37 2.37 12.93 2.54
CA TYR A 37 3.30 11.95 1.96
C TYR A 37 2.85 11.46 0.58
N ARG A 38 1.59 11.68 0.19
CA ARG A 38 1.11 11.36 -1.17
C ARG A 38 2.00 11.91 -2.26
N GLU A 39 2.28 13.22 -2.19
CA GLU A 39 3.12 13.88 -3.18
C GLU A 39 4.61 13.81 -2.81
N LYS A 40 4.92 13.96 -1.51
CA LYS A 40 6.31 14.13 -1.05
C LYS A 40 7.10 12.83 -0.94
N LEU A 41 6.42 11.70 -0.76
CA LEU A 41 7.02 10.39 -0.56
C LEU A 41 6.60 9.43 -1.68
N TRP A 42 5.31 9.09 -1.75
CA TRP A 42 4.81 8.09 -2.69
C TRP A 42 4.80 8.59 -4.14
N GLY A 43 4.64 9.90 -4.30
CA GLY A 43 4.45 10.58 -5.58
C GLY A 43 5.70 11.14 -6.24
N MET A 44 6.89 10.90 -5.69
CA MET A 44 8.12 11.45 -6.26
C MET A 44 8.58 10.69 -7.50
N ASP A 45 9.38 11.38 -8.30
CA ASP A 45 9.93 10.84 -9.53
C ASP A 45 10.77 9.58 -9.29
N THR A 46 11.51 9.49 -8.18
CA THR A 46 12.26 8.27 -7.81
C THR A 46 11.38 7.03 -7.71
N ILE A 47 10.14 7.14 -7.20
CA ILE A 47 9.21 6.00 -7.12
C ILE A 47 8.79 5.56 -8.52
N ASN A 48 8.54 6.50 -9.43
CA ASN A 48 8.24 6.22 -10.82
C ASN A 48 9.45 5.65 -11.58
N GLU A 49 10.66 6.13 -11.32
CA GLU A 49 11.92 5.66 -11.90
C GLU A 49 12.24 4.21 -11.48
N LEU A 50 11.81 3.79 -10.28
CA LEU A 50 11.86 2.40 -9.82
C LEU A 50 10.82 1.50 -10.52
N GLY A 51 9.97 2.05 -11.38
CA GLY A 51 8.93 1.32 -12.11
C GLY A 51 7.63 1.11 -11.32
N CYS A 52 7.45 1.81 -10.19
CA CYS A 52 6.20 1.75 -9.43
C CYS A 52 5.18 2.72 -10.02
N GLU A 53 4.11 2.19 -10.61
CA GLU A 53 3.07 3.00 -11.27
C GLU A 53 1.88 3.26 -10.34
N LEU A 54 1.41 2.23 -9.62
CA LEU A 54 0.28 2.34 -8.70
C LEU A 54 0.65 3.21 -7.51
N ILE A 55 1.78 2.95 -6.84
CA ILE A 55 2.26 3.76 -5.70
C ILE A 55 2.46 5.22 -6.13
N PHE A 56 3.09 5.46 -7.29
CA PHE A 56 3.30 6.80 -7.82
C PHE A 56 2.00 7.57 -8.08
N SER A 57 0.92 6.87 -8.44
CA SER A 57 -0.39 7.49 -8.67
C SER A 57 -0.98 8.15 -7.42
N LEU A 58 -0.51 7.80 -6.21
CA LEU A 58 -0.99 8.38 -4.93
C LEU A 58 -0.85 9.90 -4.87
N LYS A 59 0.04 10.49 -5.67
CA LYS A 59 0.21 11.94 -5.79
C LYS A 59 -1.03 12.68 -6.28
N GLY A 60 -1.93 11.99 -6.97
CA GLY A 60 -3.11 12.62 -7.58
C GLY A 60 -4.42 11.87 -7.37
N THR A 61 -4.38 10.63 -6.87
CA THR A 61 -5.57 9.81 -6.67
C THR A 61 -5.38 8.81 -5.53
N ASN A 62 -6.48 8.15 -5.12
CA ASN A 62 -6.43 6.95 -4.31
C ASN A 62 -6.09 5.74 -5.17
N ILE A 63 -5.47 4.74 -4.56
CA ILE A 63 -5.28 3.44 -5.21
C ILE A 63 -6.47 2.56 -4.88
N TYR A 64 -6.97 1.85 -5.89
CA TYR A 64 -7.93 0.76 -5.75
C TYR A 64 -7.40 -0.41 -6.57
N ALA A 65 -6.81 -1.41 -5.90
CA ALA A 65 -6.18 -2.56 -6.53
C ALA A 65 -7.08 -3.79 -6.39
N PHE A 66 -7.50 -4.34 -7.52
CA PHE A 66 -8.26 -5.59 -7.62
C PHE A 66 -7.58 -6.52 -8.61
N ASP A 67 -7.85 -7.81 -8.50
CA ASP A 67 -7.42 -8.79 -9.49
C ASP A 67 -5.89 -8.70 -9.75
N GLU A 68 -5.45 -8.53 -11.00
CA GLU A 68 -4.03 -8.42 -11.34
C GLU A 68 -3.33 -7.23 -10.68
N ASP A 69 -4.06 -6.17 -10.35
CA ASP A 69 -3.49 -4.99 -9.68
C ASP A 69 -3.05 -5.29 -8.24
N LEU A 70 -3.60 -6.34 -7.60
CA LEU A 70 -3.12 -6.77 -6.27
C LEU A 70 -1.69 -7.32 -6.36
N ASP A 71 -1.41 -8.15 -7.36
CA ASP A 71 -0.07 -8.72 -7.59
C ASP A 71 0.91 -7.62 -8.03
N LYS A 72 0.44 -6.67 -8.83
CA LYS A 72 1.23 -5.49 -9.21
C LYS A 72 1.57 -4.62 -7.99
N LEU A 73 0.57 -4.25 -7.19
CA LEU A 73 0.76 -3.43 -5.99
C LEU A 73 1.71 -4.11 -5.00
N ARG A 74 1.56 -5.43 -4.80
CA ARG A 74 2.51 -6.22 -4.01
C ARG A 74 3.94 -6.07 -4.53
N SER A 75 4.12 -6.23 -5.83
CA SER A 75 5.44 -6.18 -6.47
C SER A 75 6.06 -4.79 -6.33
N GLU A 76 5.27 -3.73 -6.49
CA GLU A 76 5.74 -2.35 -6.29
C GLU A 76 6.20 -2.09 -4.85
N PHE A 77 5.48 -2.60 -3.84
CA PHE A 77 5.94 -2.50 -2.45
C PHE A 77 7.24 -3.26 -2.18
N LEU A 78 7.42 -4.43 -2.80
CA LEU A 78 8.67 -5.18 -2.68
C LEU A 78 9.84 -4.43 -3.34
N ILE A 79 9.63 -3.87 -4.54
CA ILE A 79 10.63 -3.01 -5.20
C ILE A 79 11.00 -1.83 -4.30
N LEU A 80 10.01 -1.21 -3.67
CA LEU A 80 10.23 -0.07 -2.78
C LEU A 80 11.10 -0.47 -1.58
N LEU A 81 10.81 -1.61 -0.94
CA LEU A 81 11.61 -2.15 0.17
C LEU A 81 13.03 -2.53 -0.26
N ASP A 82 13.20 -3.11 -1.44
CA ASP A 82 14.52 -3.49 -1.98
C ASP A 82 15.39 -2.26 -2.33
N ASN A 83 14.78 -1.08 -2.48
CA ASN A 83 15.45 0.16 -2.90
C ASN A 83 15.39 1.29 -1.86
N LEU A 84 15.14 0.97 -0.58
CA LEU A 84 15.02 1.97 0.48
C LEU A 84 16.22 2.91 0.61
N ASP A 85 17.43 2.39 0.39
CA ASP A 85 18.67 3.18 0.46
C ASP A 85 18.66 4.32 -0.58
N VAL A 86 18.10 4.07 -1.77
CA VAL A 86 17.96 5.07 -2.84
C VAL A 86 16.92 6.11 -2.44
N ILE A 87 15.77 5.66 -1.94
CA ILE A 87 14.66 6.52 -1.52
C ILE A 87 15.11 7.45 -0.39
N GLN A 88 15.88 6.94 0.59
CA GLN A 88 16.35 7.71 1.74
C GLN A 88 17.19 8.93 1.36
N LEU A 89 17.93 8.87 0.24
CA LEU A 89 18.74 10.00 -0.26
C LEU A 89 17.90 11.23 -0.60
N HIS A 90 16.61 11.06 -0.92
CA HIS A 90 15.73 12.12 -1.39
C HIS A 90 14.85 12.74 -0.31
N ILE A 91 14.61 12.03 0.80
CA ILE A 91 13.53 12.36 1.75
C ILE A 91 14.07 12.51 3.18
N GLY A 92 15.30 12.11 3.44
CA GLY A 92 15.86 12.09 4.79
C GLY A 92 15.47 10.82 5.55
N ASP A 93 15.52 10.87 6.88
CA ASP A 93 15.49 9.68 7.73
C ASP A 93 14.06 9.18 8.02
N TYR A 94 13.37 8.72 6.97
CA TYR A 94 12.03 8.12 7.05
C TYR A 94 12.04 6.61 6.83
N ARG A 95 13.22 5.98 6.85
CA ARG A 95 13.38 4.55 6.53
C ARG A 95 12.43 3.67 7.35
N ASP A 96 12.51 3.75 8.67
CA ASP A 96 11.69 2.94 9.58
C ASP A 96 10.20 3.12 9.32
N PHE A 97 9.79 4.36 9.00
CA PHE A 97 8.41 4.66 8.68
C PHE A 97 7.97 4.04 7.34
N ILE A 98 8.81 4.13 6.30
CA ILE A 98 8.52 3.55 4.99
C ILE A 98 8.46 2.03 5.09
N GLU A 99 9.42 1.40 5.78
CA GLU A 99 9.43 -0.04 6.06
C GLU A 99 8.15 -0.47 6.76
N PHE A 100 7.74 0.27 7.80
CA PHE A 100 6.51 0.01 8.53
C PHE A 100 5.27 0.15 7.64
N ALA A 101 5.12 1.26 6.91
CA ALA A 101 3.95 1.52 6.06
C ALA A 101 3.83 0.50 4.92
N ALA A 102 4.94 0.19 4.24
CA ALA A 102 4.99 -0.83 3.20
C ALA A 102 4.72 -2.24 3.77
N GLY A 103 5.25 -2.54 4.95
CA GLY A 103 4.99 -3.80 5.66
C GLY A 103 3.50 -3.99 5.99
N ASN A 104 2.84 -2.96 6.51
CA ASN A 104 1.40 -3.00 6.78
C ASN A 104 0.59 -3.27 5.50
N ALA A 105 0.93 -2.55 4.41
CA ALA A 105 0.26 -2.76 3.13
C ALA A 105 0.48 -4.18 2.60
N LEU A 106 1.68 -4.73 2.72
CA LEU A 106 2.01 -6.09 2.27
C LEU A 106 1.23 -7.17 3.05
N GLU A 107 1.07 -7.04 4.37
CA GLU A 107 0.27 -7.99 5.15
C GLU A 107 -1.22 -7.91 4.80
N MET A 108 -1.76 -6.71 4.54
CA MET A 108 -3.14 -6.58 4.02
C MET A 108 -3.29 -7.18 2.62
N ILE A 109 -2.35 -6.90 1.72
CA ILE A 109 -2.35 -7.44 0.35
C ILE A 109 -2.29 -8.97 0.37
N LYS A 110 -1.51 -9.56 1.27
CA LYS A 110 -1.43 -11.01 1.43
C LYS A 110 -2.80 -11.62 1.77
N ILE A 111 -3.57 -11.01 2.66
CA ILE A 111 -4.95 -11.46 2.96
C ILE A 111 -5.85 -11.25 1.74
N ALA A 112 -5.79 -10.08 1.09
CA ALA A 112 -6.58 -9.81 -0.10
C ALA A 112 -6.28 -10.79 -1.25
N LEU A 113 -5.04 -11.25 -1.40
CA LEU A 113 -4.65 -12.26 -2.38
C LEU A 113 -5.25 -13.64 -2.10
N THR A 114 -5.47 -14.00 -0.82
CA THR A 114 -6.17 -15.26 -0.47
C THR A 114 -7.66 -15.23 -0.79
N GLU A 115 -8.24 -14.03 -0.81
CA GLU A 115 -9.66 -13.77 -1.08
C GLU A 115 -9.85 -12.94 -2.36
N LYS A 116 -8.96 -13.13 -3.35
CA LYS A 116 -8.82 -12.30 -4.56
C LYS A 116 -10.10 -12.21 -5.40
N ASP A 117 -10.98 -13.20 -5.33
CA ASP A 117 -12.28 -13.22 -6.00
C ASP A 117 -13.32 -12.31 -5.32
N LYS A 118 -13.09 -11.93 -4.05
CA LYS A 118 -14.07 -11.23 -3.20
C LYS A 118 -13.65 -9.80 -2.87
N VAL A 119 -12.35 -9.55 -2.70
CA VAL A 119 -11.84 -8.29 -2.19
C VAL A 119 -10.70 -7.72 -3.03
N GLY A 120 -10.32 -6.49 -2.71
CA GLY A 120 -9.15 -5.78 -3.19
C GLY A 120 -8.56 -4.94 -2.07
N ILE A 121 -7.60 -4.09 -2.43
CA ILE A 121 -6.93 -3.16 -1.53
C ILE A 121 -7.23 -1.75 -1.97
N ALA A 122 -7.37 -0.86 -1.00
CA ALA A 122 -7.38 0.55 -1.27
C ALA A 122 -6.44 1.32 -0.36
N ILE A 123 -5.89 2.40 -0.91
CA ILE A 123 -5.03 3.33 -0.20
C ILE A 123 -5.58 4.74 -0.40
N TRP A 124 -6.05 5.35 0.69
CA TRP A 124 -6.71 6.67 0.68
C TRP A 124 -6.44 7.51 1.92
#